data_AF-A0A3Q9II18-F1
#
_entry.id   AF-A0A3Q9II18-F1
#
_cell.length_a   1.000
_cell.length_b   1.000
_cell.length_c   1.000
_cell.angle_alpha   90.00
_cell.angle_beta   90.00
_cell.angle_gamma   90.00
#
_symmetry.space_group_name_H-M   'P 1'
#
loop_
_entity.id
_entity.type
_entity.pdbx_description
1 polymer ?
#
loop_
_entity_poly.entity_id
_entity_poly.type
_entity_poly.pdbx_seq_one_letter_code
_entity_poly.pdbx_strand_id
1 'polypeptide(L)'
;MKPYIELKGASGAVYRYKLAENGEPGTTIAGNFVYVDAKGAVVFAGQANNLVDAKARWSEAYSRYGATWLYTRLNVSGASRAEEYSDLVIALQPAMNQAD
;
A
#
# COMPACT_ATOMS: atom_id res chain seq x y z
N MET A 1 0.12 -13.99 -9.09
CA MET A 1 0.62 -12.71 -8.55
C MET A 1 1.38 -11.97 -9.65
N LYS A 2 1.10 -10.67 -9.89
CA LYS A 2 1.77 -9.85 -10.91
C LYS A 2 2.91 -9.05 -10.29
N PRO A 3 4.11 -8.96 -10.88
CA PRO A 3 5.23 -8.22 -10.26
C PRO A 3 4.94 -6.73 -10.01
N TYR A 4 3.95 -6.18 -10.71
CA TYR A 4 3.46 -4.82 -10.52
C TYR A 4 1.94 -4.77 -10.57
N ILE A 5 1.38 -3.77 -9.88
CA ILE A 5 -0.02 -3.34 -10.01
C ILE A 5 -0.07 -1.84 -10.27
N GLU A 6 -1.17 -1.42 -10.88
CA GLU A 6 -1.49 -0.02 -11.14
C GLU A 6 -2.78 0.31 -10.39
N LEU A 7 -2.71 1.35 -9.55
CA LEU A 7 -3.82 1.82 -8.73
C LEU A 7 -4.21 3.21 -9.20
N LYS A 8 -5.49 3.40 -9.52
CA LYS A 8 -6.03 4.69 -9.92
C LYS A 8 -6.55 5.43 -8.69
N GLY A 9 -6.03 6.63 -8.44
CA GLY A 9 -6.50 7.51 -7.38
C GLY A 9 -7.70 8.37 -7.80
N ALA A 10 -8.29 9.09 -6.85
CA ALA A 10 -9.53 9.84 -7.04
C ALA A 10 -9.35 11.03 -7.99
N SER A 11 -8.14 11.60 -8.02
CA SER A 11 -7.67 12.61 -8.96
C SER A 11 -7.60 12.12 -10.42
N GLY A 12 -7.65 10.80 -10.63
CA GLY A 12 -7.42 10.16 -11.92
C GLY A 12 -5.95 9.79 -12.18
N ALA A 13 -5.02 10.15 -11.30
CA ALA A 13 -3.64 9.70 -11.36
C ALA A 13 -3.54 8.17 -11.24
N VAL A 14 -2.51 7.60 -11.87
CA VAL A 14 -2.22 6.16 -11.81
C VAL A 14 -0.87 5.94 -11.15
N TYR A 15 -0.88 5.17 -10.06
CA TYR A 15 0.28 4.87 -9.26
C TYR A 15 0.67 3.41 -9.44
N ARG A 16 1.91 3.17 -9.89
CA ARG A 16 2.45 1.82 -10.08
C ARG A 16 3.23 1.38 -8.85
N TYR A 17 2.86 0.23 -8.32
CA TYR A 17 3.48 -0.41 -7.16
C TYR A 17 4.18 -1.72 -7.57
N LYS A 18 5.29 -2.05 -6.91
CA LYS A 18 6.04 -3.30 -7.10
C LYS A 18 5.71 -4.27 -5.97
N LEU A 19 5.60 -5.57 -6.28
CA LEU A 19 5.52 -6.60 -5.25
C LEU A 19 6.74 -6.54 -4.33
N ALA A 20 6.52 -6.57 -3.01
CA ALA A 20 7.58 -6.83 -2.05
C ALA A 20 8.04 -8.29 -2.19
N GLU A 21 9.27 -8.51 -2.66
CA GLU A 21 9.83 -9.84 -2.88
C GLU A 21 9.93 -10.59 -1.54
N ASN A 22 9.47 -11.84 -1.49
CA ASN A 22 9.29 -12.60 -0.23
C ASN A 22 8.43 -11.87 0.83
N GLY A 23 7.58 -10.94 0.39
CA GLY A 23 6.81 -10.07 1.24
C GLY A 23 7.64 -9.02 1.97
N GLU A 24 8.95 -8.89 1.71
CA GLU A 24 9.81 -7.95 2.42
C GLU A 24 9.95 -6.63 1.65
N PRO A 25 9.61 -5.48 2.27
CA PRO A 25 9.72 -4.18 1.62
C PRO A 25 11.18 -3.77 1.32
N GLY A 26 12.16 -4.43 1.94
CA GLY A 26 13.54 -4.54 1.47
C GLY A 26 14.40 -3.27 1.46
N THR A 27 13.94 -2.14 2.00
CA THR A 27 14.69 -0.88 1.93
C THR A 27 14.38 0.10 3.06
N THR A 28 15.39 0.86 3.46
CA THR A 28 15.29 1.94 4.46
C THR A 28 14.82 3.28 3.91
N ILE A 29 14.26 3.27 2.69
CA ILE A 29 13.81 4.46 1.96
C ILE A 29 12.33 4.71 2.24
N ALA A 30 11.92 5.98 2.30
CA ALA A 30 10.53 6.37 2.44
C ALA A 30 9.67 5.97 1.22
N GLY A 31 8.40 5.66 1.47
CA GLY A 31 7.51 5.22 0.40
C GLY A 31 6.08 4.97 0.84
N ASN A 32 5.25 4.70 -0.16
CA ASN A 32 3.89 4.21 0.02
C ASN A 32 3.87 2.68 -0.06
N PHE A 33 2.88 2.06 0.58
CA PHE A 33 2.65 0.63 0.50
C PHE A 33 1.17 0.31 0.53
N VAL A 34 0.82 -0.84 -0.04
CA VAL A 34 -0.54 -1.37 0.00
C VAL A 34 -0.54 -2.85 0.36
N TYR A 35 -1.55 -3.26 1.12
CA TYR A 35 -1.90 -4.64 1.32
C TYR A 35 -3.05 -5.00 0.39
N VAL A 36 -2.95 -6.17 -0.25
CA VAL A 36 -3.88 -6.61 -1.27
C VAL A 36 -4.36 -8.03 -0.95
N ASP A 37 -5.67 -8.26 -1.04
CA ASP A 37 -6.27 -9.59 -0.85
C ASP A 37 -6.04 -10.51 -2.06
N ALA A 38 -6.44 -11.78 -1.95
CA ALA A 38 -6.30 -12.77 -3.02
C ALA A 38 -7.02 -12.41 -4.34
N LYS A 39 -8.01 -11.50 -4.29
CA LYS A 39 -8.80 -11.05 -5.44
C LYS A 39 -8.18 -9.82 -6.12
N GLY A 40 -7.16 -9.21 -5.52
CA GLY A 40 -6.52 -8.00 -6.04
C GLY A 40 -7.10 -6.70 -5.47
N ALA A 41 -7.98 -6.76 -4.47
CA ALA A 41 -8.54 -5.58 -3.83
C ALA A 41 -7.56 -5.03 -2.78
N VAL A 42 -7.38 -3.70 -2.76
CA VAL A 42 -6.58 -3.04 -1.73
C VAL A 42 -7.36 -3.05 -0.42
N VAL A 43 -6.83 -3.72 0.60
CA VAL A 43 -7.45 -3.79 1.94
C VAL A 43 -6.91 -2.74 2.88
N PHE A 44 -5.67 -2.30 2.66
CA PHE A 44 -5.02 -1.23 3.40
C PHE A 44 -4.06 -0.46 2.50
N ALA A 45 -4.08 0.86 2.58
CA ALA A 45 -3.07 1.75 2.04
C ALA A 45 -2.33 2.44 3.19
N GLY A 46 -1.02 2.64 3.02
CA GLY A 46 -0.18 3.25 4.04
C GLY A 46 0.99 4.00 3.46
N GLN A 47 1.65 4.75 4.35
CA GLN A 47 2.87 5.50 4.07
C GLN A 47 3.88 5.28 5.18
N ALA A 48 5.16 5.27 4.84
CA ALA A 48 6.23 5.10 5.80
C ALA A 48 7.41 6.03 5.47
N ASN A 49 8.10 6.51 6.51
CA ASN A 49 9.39 7.19 6.37
C ASN A 49 10.51 6.19 6.10
N ASN A 50 10.28 4.92 6.43
CA ASN A 50 11.14 3.80 6.12
C ASN A 50 10.27 2.60 5.73
N LEU A 51 10.42 2.10 4.51
CA LEU A 51 9.58 1.00 4.01
C LEU A 51 9.74 -0.31 4.80
N VAL A 52 10.81 -0.51 5.59
CA VAL A 52 10.88 -1.66 6.52
C VAL A 52 9.70 -1.71 7.49
N ASP A 53 9.10 -0.56 7.80
CA ASP A 53 7.96 -0.44 8.70
C ASP A 53 6.62 -0.82 8.03
N ALA A 54 6.61 -1.08 6.72
CA ALA A 54 5.40 -1.40 5.96
C ALA A 54 4.70 -2.69 6.41
N LYS A 55 5.30 -3.51 7.30
CA LYS A 55 4.67 -4.70 7.89
C LYS A 55 4.03 -4.46 9.26
N ALA A 56 4.10 -3.25 9.82
CA ALA A 56 3.63 -2.98 11.18
C ALA A 56 2.18 -3.44 11.44
N ARG A 57 1.30 -3.36 10.43
CA ARG A 57 -0.10 -3.80 10.52
C ARG A 57 -0.41 -5.08 9.74
N TRP A 58 0.60 -5.83 9.29
CA TRP A 58 0.41 -7.00 8.42
C TRP A 58 -0.38 -8.12 9.10
N SER A 59 -0.09 -8.42 10.37
CA SER A 59 -0.77 -9.50 11.11
C SER A 59 -2.28 -9.26 11.19
N GLU A 60 -2.68 -8.02 11.48
CA GLU A 60 -4.08 -7.60 11.50
C GLU A 60 -4.72 -7.69 10.11
N ALA A 61 -4.06 -7.15 9.10
CA ALA A 61 -4.52 -7.17 7.72
C ALA A 61 -4.73 -8.59 7.19
N TYR A 62 -3.81 -9.50 7.49
CA TYR A 62 -3.88 -10.91 7.12
C TYR A 62 -5.07 -11.59 7.81
N SER A 63 -5.14 -11.49 9.15
CA SER A 63 -6.10 -12.24 9.96
C SER A 63 -7.55 -11.75 9.79
N ARG A 64 -7.76 -10.44 9.71
CA ARG A 64 -9.11 -9.84 9.70
C ARG A 64 -9.62 -9.44 8.31
N TYR A 65 -8.71 -9.10 7.40
CA TYR A 65 -9.07 -8.54 6.09
C TYR A 65 -8.59 -9.41 4.92
N GLY A 66 -7.94 -10.54 5.18
CA GLY A 66 -7.52 -11.48 4.13
C GLY A 66 -6.37 -10.97 3.26
N ALA A 67 -5.56 -10.02 3.76
CA ALA A 67 -4.38 -9.53 3.04
C ALA A 67 -3.48 -10.71 2.65
N THR A 68 -3.09 -10.78 1.38
CA THR A 68 -2.28 -11.87 0.82
C THR A 68 -0.96 -11.36 0.26
N TRP A 69 -0.92 -10.13 -0.27
CA TRP A 69 0.27 -9.53 -0.87
C TRP A 69 0.57 -8.13 -0.34
N LEU A 70 1.86 -7.83 -0.18
CA LEU A 70 2.38 -6.50 0.09
C LEU A 70 3.00 -5.93 -1.19
N TYR A 71 2.61 -4.72 -1.54
CA TYR A 71 3.28 -3.95 -2.59
C TYR A 71 3.81 -2.63 -2.06
N THR A 72 4.91 -2.18 -2.63
CA THR A 72 5.61 -0.95 -2.24
C THR A 72 5.89 -0.05 -3.43
N ARG A 73 6.05 1.24 -3.13
CA ARG A 73 6.46 2.27 -4.08
C ARG A 73 7.37 3.25 -3.36
N LEU A 74 8.56 3.51 -3.91
CA LEU A 74 9.46 4.53 -3.36
C LEU A 74 8.84 5.90 -3.57
N ASN A 75 8.79 6.68 -2.50
CA ASN A 75 8.26 8.03 -2.50
C ASN A 75 8.92 8.85 -1.39
N VAL A 76 10.05 9.46 -1.73
CA VAL A 76 10.91 10.19 -0.78
C VAL A 76 10.33 11.54 -0.36
N SER A 77 9.49 12.14 -1.21
CA SER A 77 8.82 13.41 -0.92
C SER A 77 7.68 13.18 0.07
N GLY A 78 7.75 13.82 1.25
CA GLY A 78 6.69 13.72 2.27
C GLY A 78 5.34 14.24 1.78
N ALA A 79 5.33 15.38 1.08
CA ALA A 79 4.12 15.96 0.52
C ALA A 79 3.48 15.03 -0.53
N SER A 80 4.27 14.59 -1.51
CA SER A 80 3.77 13.71 -2.58
C SER A 80 3.31 12.36 -2.06
N ARG A 81 3.94 11.85 -0.98
CA ARG A 81 3.53 10.61 -0.31
C ARG A 81 2.18 10.75 0.38
N ALA A 82 1.94 11.88 1.06
CA ALA A 82 0.67 12.18 1.71
C ALA A 82 -0.46 12.41 0.69
N GLU A 83 -0.17 13.12 -0.41
CA GLU A 83 -1.11 13.33 -1.52
C GLU A 83 -1.52 12.00 -2.15
N GLU A 84 -0.56 11.14 -2.52
CA GLU A 84 -0.82 9.81 -3.09
C GLU A 84 -1.63 8.93 -2.14
N TYR A 85 -1.27 8.91 -0.84
CA TYR A 85 -2.02 8.16 0.17
C TYR A 85 -3.48 8.60 0.24
N SER A 86 -3.72 9.91 0.37
CA SER A 86 -5.08 10.46 0.43
C SER A 86 -5.87 10.11 -0.83
N ASP A 87 -5.26 10.26 -2.00
CA ASP A 87 -5.89 10.03 -3.30
C ASP A 87 -6.33 8.56 -3.48
N LEU A 88 -5.51 7.61 -3.01
CA LEU A 88 -5.83 6.19 -3.03
C LEU A 88 -6.89 5.81 -1.98
N VAL A 89 -6.82 6.37 -0.77
CA VAL A 89 -7.82 6.08 0.28
C VAL A 89 -9.20 6.58 -0.14
N ILE A 90 -9.29 7.77 -0.76
CA ILE A 90 -10.56 8.31 -1.26
C ILE A 90 -11.11 7.43 -2.39
N ALA A 91 -10.28 7.03 -3.36
CA ALA A 91 -10.75 6.25 -4.51
C ALA A 91 -11.13 4.81 -4.18
N LEU A 92 -10.33 4.15 -3.33
CA LEU A 92 -10.42 2.71 -3.11
C LEU A 92 -11.17 2.35 -1.83
N GLN A 93 -11.33 3.30 -0.92
CA GLN A 93 -11.95 3.13 0.40
C GLN A 93 -11.54 1.82 1.10
N PRO A 94 -10.24 1.57 1.32
CA PRO A 94 -9.79 0.26 1.81
C PRO A 94 -10.39 -0.04 3.19
N ALA A 95 -10.97 -1.23 3.36
CA ALA A 95 -11.77 -1.58 4.54
C ALA A 95 -11.01 -1.38 5.87
N MET A 96 -9.71 -1.64 5.89
CA MET A 96 -8.89 -1.47 7.09
C MET A 96 -8.56 -0.01 7.39
N ASN A 97 -8.52 0.87 6.38
CA ASN A 97 -8.35 2.32 6.60
C ASN A 97 -9.63 2.98 7.14
N GLN A 98 -10.79 2.33 7.01
CA GLN A 98 -12.08 2.84 7.49
C GLN A 98 -12.43 2.37 8.92
N ALA A 99 -11.67 1.42 9.46
CA ALA A 99 -11.93 0.79 10.76
C ALA A 99 -11.21 1.50 11.94
N ASP A 100 -10.66 2.69 11.69
CA ASP A 100 -9.94 3.54 12.64
C ASP A 100 -10.87 4.63 13.22
#